data_AF-A0A521XEA8-F1
#
_entry.id   AF-A0A521XEA8-F1
#
_cell.length_a   1.000
_cell.length_b   1.000
_cell.length_c   1.000
_cell.angle_alpha   90.00
_cell.angle_beta   90.00
_cell.angle_gamma   90.00
#
_symmetry.space_group_name_H-M   'P 1'
#
loop_
_entity.id
_entity.type
_entity.pdbx_description
1 polymer ?
#
loop_
_entity_poly.entity_id
_entity_poly.type
_entity_poly.pdbx_seq_one_letter_code
_entity_poly.pdbx_strand_id
1 'polypeptide(L)'
;MDLLYYHHRYQSFVFVQYKRMTPRTGGPVYRPGGRTYEMELRRMREADLATRTGTAPTTIREYRLWPGAFFFKLCPNVDLDADAAELIKGMYIPLDYWDVLVADARGPRGGAVVTYAGAERWLNNTLFVSLVQDGWIGSAGATTAQLNRIVRAVLEQNHSVIVAVSSVA
;
A
#
# COMPACT_ATOMS: atom_id res chain seq x y z
N MET A 1 -1.31 7.81 5.42
CA MET A 1 -0.55 6.56 5.31
C MET A 1 -0.49 6.01 6.70
N ASP A 2 -0.77 4.73 6.88
CA ASP A 2 -0.84 4.14 8.22
C ASP A 2 0.41 3.31 8.55
N LEU A 3 1.09 2.77 7.52
CA LEU A 3 2.31 2.00 7.70
C LEU A 3 3.35 2.32 6.64
N LEU A 4 4.61 2.38 7.08
CA LEU A 4 5.79 2.58 6.26
C LEU A 4 6.78 1.44 6.49
N TYR A 5 7.15 0.76 5.42
CA TYR A 5 8.29 -0.16 5.42
C TYR A 5 9.50 0.53 4.83
N TYR A 6 10.66 0.35 5.47
CA TYR A 6 11.94 0.74 4.88
C TYR A 6 12.86 -0.46 4.76
N HIS A 7 13.26 -0.76 3.53
CA HIS A 7 14.22 -1.81 3.23
C HIS A 7 15.63 -1.22 3.16
N HIS A 8 16.48 -1.52 4.14
CA HIS A 8 17.83 -0.94 4.23
C HIS A 8 18.74 -1.31 3.05
N ARG A 9 18.85 -2.61 2.71
CA ARG A 9 19.76 -3.10 1.64
C ARG A 9 19.52 -2.46 0.28
N TYR A 10 18.25 -2.33 -0.10
CA TYR A 10 17.81 -1.77 -1.39
C TYR A 10 17.38 -0.31 -1.32
N GLN A 11 17.47 0.31 -0.14
CA GLN A 11 17.03 1.67 0.16
C GLN A 11 15.65 1.93 -0.48
N SER A 12 14.65 1.17 -0.04
CA SER A 12 13.32 1.19 -0.64
C SER A 12 12.26 1.51 0.40
N PHE A 13 11.33 2.38 0.05
CA PHE A 13 10.14 2.65 0.84
C PHE A 13 8.92 1.97 0.23
N VAL A 14 8.07 1.42 1.09
CA VAL A 14 6.73 0.94 0.74
C VAL A 14 5.73 1.53 1.72
N PHE A 15 4.71 2.19 1.19
CA PHE A 15 3.66 2.87 1.94
C PHE A 15 2.36 2.08 1.83
N VAL A 16 1.72 1.83 2.96
CA VAL A 16 0.46 1.09 3.03
C VAL A 16 -0.60 1.92 3.74
N GLN A 17 -1.76 2.07 3.10
CA GLN A 17 -2.96 2.64 3.68
C GLN A 17 -3.95 1.51 4.00
N TYR A 18 -4.27 1.33 5.28
CA TYR A 18 -5.21 0.32 5.74
C TYR A 18 -6.65 0.79 5.53
N LYS A 19 -7.51 -0.16 5.16
CA LYS A 19 -8.95 0.02 5.07
C LYS A 19 -9.66 -1.20 5.64
N ARG A 20 -10.58 -0.94 6.56
CA ARG A 20 -11.42 -1.97 7.17
C ARG A 20 -12.60 -2.28 6.25
N MET A 21 -12.84 -3.55 5.99
CA MET A 21 -14.00 -4.03 5.25
C MET A 21 -15.15 -4.32 6.21
N THR A 22 -16.38 -4.03 5.80
CA THR A 22 -17.58 -4.32 6.57
C THR A 22 -18.07 -5.74 6.27
N PRO A 23 -18.37 -6.58 7.27
CA PRO A 23 -18.99 -7.89 7.05
C PRO A 23 -20.38 -7.73 6.41
N ARG A 24 -20.69 -8.55 5.40
CA ARG A 24 -22.00 -8.61 4.74
C ARG A 24 -22.32 -10.05 4.33
N THR A 25 -23.59 -10.32 4.03
CA THR A 25 -24.01 -11.56 3.37
C THR A 25 -23.27 -11.70 2.05
N GLY A 26 -22.57 -12.82 1.86
CA GLY A 26 -21.70 -13.05 0.69
C GLY A 26 -20.24 -12.63 0.86
N GLY A 27 -19.86 -12.08 2.02
CA GLY A 27 -18.47 -11.81 2.40
C GLY A 27 -18.18 -10.34 2.76
N PRO A 28 -16.94 -10.04 3.19
CA PRO A 28 -16.52 -8.68 3.53
C PRO A 28 -16.55 -7.76 2.31
N VAL A 29 -17.01 -6.52 2.50
CA VAL A 29 -17.07 -5.49 1.45
C VAL A 29 -16.41 -4.20 1.87
N TYR A 30 -15.73 -3.53 0.95
CA TYR A 30 -15.26 -2.15 1.13
C TYR A 30 -15.98 -1.23 0.15
N ARG A 31 -16.45 -0.07 0.64
CA ARG A 31 -17.08 0.96 -0.18
C ARG A 31 -16.19 2.21 -0.15
N PRO A 32 -15.42 2.47 -1.21
CA PRO A 32 -14.66 3.71 -1.33
C PRO A 32 -15.63 4.91 -1.39
N GLY A 33 -15.35 5.96 -0.62
CA GLY A 33 -16.13 7.19 -0.65
C GLY A 33 -16.01 8.05 0.61
N GLY A 34 -16.48 9.29 0.49
CA GLY A 34 -16.45 10.29 1.56
C GLY A 34 -15.15 11.10 1.58
N ARG A 35 -15.22 12.25 2.27
CA ARG A 35 -14.16 13.27 2.26
C ARG A 35 -12.80 12.76 2.72
N THR A 36 -12.76 11.94 3.77
CA THR A 36 -11.49 11.41 4.31
C THR A 36 -10.79 10.51 3.30
N TYR A 37 -11.53 9.59 2.67
CA TYR A 37 -11.02 8.71 1.63
C TYR A 37 -10.46 9.51 0.44
N GLU A 38 -11.21 10.50 -0.03
CA GLU A 38 -10.80 11.34 -1.16
C GLU A 38 -9.52 12.11 -0.86
N MET A 39 -9.41 12.69 0.34
CA MET A 39 -8.21 13.39 0.78
C MET A 39 -6.99 12.47 0.88
N GLU A 40 -7.15 11.27 1.41
CA GLU A 40 -6.07 10.29 1.50
C GLU A 40 -5.61 9.81 0.13
N LEU A 41 -6.55 9.44 -0.75
CA LEU A 41 -6.26 9.03 -2.11
C LEU A 41 -5.56 10.15 -2.89
N ARG A 42 -6.03 11.39 -2.75
CA ARG A 42 -5.37 12.56 -3.35
C ARG A 42 -3.92 12.67 -2.88
N ARG A 43 -3.67 12.61 -1.57
CA ARG A 43 -2.30 12.67 -1.02
C ARG A 43 -1.41 11.54 -1.51
N MET A 44 -1.94 10.32 -1.61
CA MET A 44 -1.21 9.18 -2.19
C MET A 44 -0.77 9.48 -3.62
N ARG A 45 -1.72 9.90 -4.46
CA ARG A 45 -1.46 10.21 -5.87
C ARG A 45 -0.49 11.37 -6.04
N GLU A 46 -0.64 12.43 -5.25
CA GLU A 46 0.27 13.58 -5.29
C GLU A 46 1.69 13.18 -4.90
N ALA A 47 1.86 12.39 -3.84
CA ALA A 47 3.18 11.90 -3.42
C ALA A 47 3.79 10.96 -4.46
N ASP A 48 3.00 10.05 -5.01
CA ASP A 48 3.41 9.08 -6.03
C ASP A 48 3.80 9.78 -7.34
N LEU A 49 3.03 10.79 -7.77
CA LEU A 49 3.37 11.61 -8.93
C LEU A 49 4.61 12.48 -8.69
N ALA A 50 4.71 13.14 -7.53
CA ALA A 50 5.83 14.02 -7.20
C ALA A 50 7.16 13.27 -7.05
N THR A 51 7.09 11.96 -6.77
CA THR A 51 8.28 11.14 -6.53
C THR A 51 8.64 10.23 -7.68
N ARG A 52 7.69 9.90 -8.57
CA ARG A 52 7.99 9.14 -9.79
C ARG A 52 8.81 9.98 -10.74
N THR A 53 10.06 9.59 -10.90
CA THR A 53 11.03 10.27 -11.76
C THR A 53 11.03 9.77 -13.20
N GLY A 54 10.38 8.64 -13.49
CA GLY A 54 10.35 8.01 -14.82
C GLY A 54 11.73 7.54 -15.31
N THR A 55 12.77 7.65 -14.49
CA THR A 55 14.14 7.27 -14.85
C THR A 55 14.29 5.77 -14.81
N ALA A 56 14.92 5.20 -15.85
CA ALA A 56 15.31 3.81 -15.85
C ALA A 56 16.28 3.51 -14.69
N PRO A 57 16.23 2.30 -14.10
CA PRO A 57 17.17 1.90 -13.07
C PRO A 57 18.60 1.90 -13.64
N THR A 58 19.53 2.49 -12.89
CA THR A 58 20.95 2.59 -13.26
C THR A 58 21.81 1.50 -12.63
N THR A 59 21.28 0.85 -11.59
CA THR A 59 21.95 -0.27 -10.91
C THR A 59 20.99 -1.44 -10.70
N ILE A 60 21.54 -2.64 -10.53
CA ILE A 60 20.76 -3.86 -10.22
C ILE A 60 19.93 -3.67 -8.94
N ARG A 61 20.44 -2.90 -7.97
CA ARG A 61 19.74 -2.63 -6.69
C ARG A 61 18.53 -1.71 -6.84
N GLU A 62 18.45 -0.93 -7.92
CA GLU A 62 17.33 -0.04 -8.21
C GLU A 62 16.22 -0.74 -9.01
N TYR A 63 16.50 -1.91 -9.57
CA TYR A 63 15.48 -2.62 -10.35
C TYR A 63 14.29 -3.04 -9.47
N ARG A 64 13.09 -2.84 -9.98
CA ARG A 64 11.82 -3.26 -9.38
C ARG A 64 10.95 -3.91 -10.45
N LEU A 65 10.11 -4.86 -10.05
CA LEU A 65 9.11 -5.45 -10.95
C LEU A 65 8.05 -4.42 -11.36
N TRP A 66 7.80 -3.45 -10.48
CA TRP A 66 6.83 -2.37 -10.67
C TRP A 66 7.33 -1.09 -9.97
N PRO A 67 7.22 0.10 -10.60
CA PRO A 67 7.86 1.32 -10.10
C PRO A 67 7.13 2.03 -8.94
N GLY A 68 5.94 1.60 -8.57
CA GLY A 68 5.17 2.28 -7.51
C GLY A 68 5.57 1.85 -6.10
N ALA A 69 5.22 2.71 -5.13
CA ALA A 69 5.54 2.50 -3.72
C ALA A 69 4.32 2.51 -2.80
N PHE A 70 3.12 2.75 -3.34
CA PHE A 70 1.91 2.99 -2.56
C PHE A 70 0.89 1.87 -2.75
N PHE A 71 0.33 1.40 -1.64
CA PHE A 71 -0.60 0.28 -1.61
C PHE A 71 -1.78 0.57 -0.67
N PHE A 72 -2.93 0.01 -1.00
CA PHE A 72 -4.02 -0.20 -0.04
C PHE A 72 -3.93 -1.60 0.56
N LYS A 73 -4.21 -1.73 1.85
CA LYS A 73 -4.50 -3.02 2.49
C LYS A 73 -5.96 -3.08 2.90
N LEU A 74 -6.75 -3.92 2.23
CA LEU A 74 -8.14 -4.18 2.60
C LEU A 74 -8.21 -5.37 3.55
N CYS A 75 -8.62 -5.12 4.80
CA CYS A 75 -8.71 -6.16 5.83
C CYS A 75 -10.18 -6.46 6.18
N PRO A 76 -10.62 -7.72 6.12
CA PRO A 76 -11.87 -8.16 6.74
C PRO A 76 -11.92 -7.70 8.19
N ASN A 77 -13.05 -7.17 8.61
CA ASN A 77 -13.34 -7.01 10.02
C ASN A 77 -13.72 -8.38 10.61
N VAL A 78 -12.71 -9.21 10.89
CA VAL A 78 -12.87 -10.41 11.71
C VAL A 78 -12.52 -10.06 13.15
N ASP A 79 -13.21 -10.68 14.10
CA ASP A 79 -12.78 -10.65 15.50
C ASP A 79 -11.39 -11.27 15.56
N LEU A 80 -10.39 -10.43 15.80
CA LEU A 80 -9.02 -10.87 15.95
C LEU A 80 -8.92 -11.49 17.33
N ASP A 81 -8.55 -12.77 17.37
CA ASP A 81 -8.01 -13.33 18.59
C ASP A 81 -6.74 -12.54 18.91
N ALA A 82 -6.75 -11.79 20.01
CA ALA A 82 -5.65 -10.89 20.37
C ALA A 82 -4.32 -11.65 20.60
N ASP A 83 -4.42 -12.96 20.82
CA ASP A 83 -3.31 -13.88 21.03
C ASP A 83 -2.75 -14.49 19.72
N ALA A 84 -3.40 -14.27 18.58
CA ALA A 84 -2.88 -14.72 17.30
C ALA A 84 -1.77 -13.78 16.81
N ALA A 85 -0.51 -14.21 16.89
CA ALA A 85 0.66 -13.51 16.34
C ALA A 85 0.66 -13.35 14.80
N GLU A 86 -0.46 -13.66 14.13
CA GLU A 86 -0.58 -13.67 12.67
C GLU A 86 -1.03 -12.29 12.17
N LEU A 87 -0.32 -11.76 11.16
CA LEU A 87 -0.74 -10.55 10.45
C LEU A 87 -2.19 -10.70 9.95
N ILE A 88 -3.06 -9.73 10.25
CA ILE A 88 -4.44 -9.68 9.75
C ILE A 88 -4.43 -9.95 8.24
N LYS A 89 -5.07 -11.05 7.83
CA LYS A 89 -5.18 -11.46 6.43
C LYS A 89 -5.91 -10.37 5.65
N GLY A 90 -5.41 -10.04 4.46
CA GLY A 90 -5.97 -8.95 3.67
C GLY A 90 -5.51 -8.97 2.22
N MET A 91 -6.13 -8.09 1.43
CA MET A 91 -5.71 -7.81 0.06
C MET A 91 -4.77 -6.62 0.05
N TYR A 92 -3.54 -6.79 -0.43
CA TYR A 92 -2.67 -5.69 -0.78
C TYR A 92 -2.87 -5.34 -2.26
N ILE A 93 -3.18 -4.07 -2.53
CA ILE A 93 -3.57 -3.57 -3.85
C ILE A 93 -2.69 -2.36 -4.20
N PRO A 94 -1.86 -2.44 -5.27
CA PRO A 94 -1.11 -1.29 -5.78
C PRO A 94 -2.01 -0.09 -6.08
N LEU A 95 -1.52 1.14 -5.86
CA LEU A 95 -2.31 2.36 -6.05
C LEU A 95 -2.80 2.56 -7.49
N ASP A 96 -2.01 2.20 -8.49
CA ASP A 96 -2.42 2.29 -9.89
C ASP A 96 -3.49 1.24 -10.24
N TYR A 97 -3.35 0.03 -9.71
CA TYR A 97 -4.36 -1.00 -9.86
C TYR A 97 -5.66 -0.66 -9.12
N TRP A 98 -5.57 0.01 -7.97
CA TRP A 98 -6.73 0.50 -7.22
C TRP A 98 -7.66 1.36 -8.07
N ASP A 99 -7.10 2.22 -8.93
CA ASP A 99 -7.89 3.11 -9.78
C ASP A 99 -8.72 2.33 -10.81
N VAL A 100 -8.12 1.30 -11.42
CA VAL A 100 -8.81 0.39 -12.34
C VAL A 100 -9.87 -0.42 -11.59
N LEU A 101 -9.50 -0.99 -10.45
CA LEU A 101 -10.38 -1.81 -9.61
C LEU A 101 -11.63 -1.02 -9.19
N VAL A 102 -11.46 0.19 -8.67
CA VAL A 102 -12.59 1.02 -8.23
C VAL A 102 -13.44 1.47 -9.39
N ALA A 103 -12.88 1.65 -10.59
CA ALA A 103 -13.64 2.00 -11.78
C ALA A 103 -14.57 0.86 -12.22
N ASP A 104 -14.10 -0.39 -12.15
CA ASP A 104 -14.82 -1.57 -12.60
C ASP A 104 -15.77 -2.15 -11.54
N ALA A 105 -15.39 -2.07 -10.26
CA ALA A 105 -16.14 -2.64 -9.15
C ALA A 105 -17.41 -1.83 -8.82
N ARG A 106 -18.47 -1.95 -9.63
CA ARG A 106 -19.76 -1.26 -9.49
C ARG A 106 -20.78 -2.13 -8.77
N GLY A 107 -21.35 -1.61 -7.69
CA GLY A 107 -22.47 -2.24 -7.00
C GLY A 107 -23.82 -2.00 -7.70
N PRO A 108 -24.90 -2.65 -7.25
CA PRO A 108 -26.22 -2.55 -7.87
C PRO A 108 -26.82 -1.15 -7.96
N ARG A 109 -26.32 -0.21 -7.14
CA ARG A 109 -26.75 1.21 -7.12
C ARG A 109 -25.72 2.15 -7.75
N GLY A 110 -24.81 1.64 -8.58
CA GLY A 110 -23.79 2.43 -9.30
C GLY A 110 -22.59 2.89 -8.47
N GLY A 111 -22.66 2.85 -7.14
CA GLY A 111 -21.52 3.15 -6.27
C GLY A 111 -20.42 2.07 -6.31
N ALA A 112 -19.17 2.44 -6.03
CA ALA A 112 -18.06 1.50 -5.98
C ALA A 112 -18.18 0.52 -4.80
N VAL A 113 -17.99 -0.78 -5.06
CA VAL A 113 -18.04 -1.85 -4.05
C VAL A 113 -16.94 -2.88 -4.33
N VAL A 114 -15.88 -2.85 -3.53
CA VAL A 114 -14.76 -3.79 -3.64
C VAL A 114 -15.01 -5.00 -2.74
N THR A 115 -14.87 -6.19 -3.32
CA THR A 115 -14.99 -7.49 -2.64
C THR A 115 -13.81 -8.38 -3.03
N TYR A 116 -13.59 -9.49 -2.32
CA TYR A 116 -12.56 -10.46 -2.72
C TYR A 116 -12.83 -11.06 -4.12
N ALA A 117 -14.07 -11.47 -4.38
CA ALA A 117 -14.44 -12.04 -5.68
C ALA A 117 -14.29 -11.01 -6.82
N GLY A 118 -14.76 -9.77 -6.61
CA GLY A 118 -14.69 -8.71 -7.61
C GLY A 118 -13.31 -8.09 -7.78
N ALA A 119 -12.38 -8.32 -6.85
CA ALA A 119 -11.00 -7.88 -7.03
C ALA A 119 -10.23 -8.76 -8.00
N GLU A 120 -10.64 -10.01 -8.23
CA GLU A 120 -9.98 -11.02 -9.08
C GLU A 120 -8.53 -11.39 -8.71
N ARG A 121 -7.64 -10.40 -8.57
CA ARG A 121 -6.21 -10.56 -8.26
C ARG A 121 -5.79 -9.57 -7.18
N TRP A 122 -4.96 -10.01 -6.25
CA TRP A 122 -4.35 -9.17 -5.23
C TRP A 122 -3.08 -9.85 -4.70
N LEU A 123 -2.24 -9.08 -4.02
CA LEU A 123 -1.14 -9.65 -3.26
C LEU A 123 -1.68 -10.07 -1.90
N ASN A 124 -1.57 -11.35 -1.56
CA ASN A 124 -1.83 -11.81 -0.19
C ASN A 124 -0.67 -11.41 0.74
N ASN A 125 -0.85 -11.56 2.05
CA ASN A 125 0.16 -11.16 3.04
C ASN A 125 1.53 -11.78 2.77
N THR A 126 1.59 -13.09 2.53
CA THR A 126 2.83 -13.82 2.31
C THR A 126 3.58 -13.28 1.09
N LEU A 127 2.91 -13.19 -0.06
CA LEU A 127 3.52 -12.70 -1.29
C LEU A 127 3.95 -11.24 -1.15
N PHE A 128 3.11 -10.38 -0.56
CA PHE A 128 3.46 -8.99 -0.32
C PHE A 128 4.72 -8.88 0.54
N VAL A 129 4.77 -9.59 1.67
CA VAL A 129 5.93 -9.58 2.58
C VAL A 129 7.19 -10.08 1.87
N SER A 130 7.13 -11.19 1.14
CA SER A 130 8.27 -11.69 0.38
C SER A 130 8.77 -10.67 -0.65
N LEU A 131 7.87 -10.04 -1.42
CA LEU A 131 8.25 -9.00 -2.39
C LEU A 131 8.89 -7.77 -1.74
N VAL A 132 8.42 -7.37 -0.56
CA VAL A 132 9.04 -6.28 0.22
C VAL A 132 10.41 -6.70 0.73
N GLN A 133 10.51 -7.88 1.37
CA GLN A 133 11.75 -8.39 1.98
C GLN A 133 12.86 -8.67 0.97
N ASP A 134 12.51 -9.07 -0.25
CA ASP A 134 13.48 -9.32 -1.32
C ASP A 134 13.76 -8.06 -2.15
N GLY A 135 13.10 -6.94 -1.86
CA GLY A 135 13.32 -5.66 -2.52
C GLY A 135 12.78 -5.58 -3.96
N TRP A 136 11.81 -6.42 -4.32
CA TRP A 136 11.22 -6.46 -5.66
C TRP A 136 10.19 -5.34 -5.92
N ILE A 137 9.57 -4.81 -4.87
CA ILE A 137 8.59 -3.72 -4.93
C ILE A 137 8.96 -2.57 -3.99
N GLY A 138 8.41 -1.39 -4.25
CA GLY A 138 8.69 -0.17 -3.51
C GLY A 138 9.53 0.83 -4.29
N SER A 139 9.85 1.95 -3.64
CA SER A 139 10.62 3.01 -4.29
C SER A 139 12.03 2.58 -4.68
N ALA A 140 12.61 3.24 -5.68
CA ALA A 140 13.98 3.02 -6.12
C ALA A 140 14.67 4.32 -6.55
N GLY A 141 15.99 4.36 -6.51
CA GLY A 141 16.83 5.44 -7.04
C GLY A 141 16.38 6.84 -6.60
N ALA A 142 16.18 7.73 -7.58
CA ALA A 142 15.78 9.11 -7.35
C ALA A 142 14.41 9.25 -6.65
N THR A 143 13.47 8.32 -6.89
CA THR A 143 12.18 8.25 -6.18
C THR A 143 12.40 8.03 -4.69
N THR A 144 13.28 7.10 -4.30
CA THR A 144 13.65 6.91 -2.88
C THR A 144 14.25 8.18 -2.30
N ALA A 145 15.17 8.84 -3.02
CA ALA A 145 15.82 10.05 -2.51
C ALA A 145 14.80 11.18 -2.23
N GLN A 146 13.80 11.34 -3.10
CA GLN A 146 12.71 12.29 -2.88
C GLN A 146 11.83 11.88 -1.70
N LEU A 147 11.42 10.62 -1.60
CA LEU A 147 10.60 10.11 -0.49
C LEU A 147 11.32 10.23 0.86
N ASN A 148 12.63 9.97 0.91
CA ASN A 148 13.43 10.11 2.12
C ASN A 148 13.39 11.54 2.66
N ARG A 149 13.46 12.56 1.79
CA ARG A 149 13.33 13.97 2.20
C ARG A 149 11.96 14.28 2.78
N ILE A 150 10.90 13.77 2.14
CA ILE A 150 9.52 13.96 2.61
C ILE A 150 9.32 13.28 3.96
N VAL A 151 9.75 12.02 4.11
CA VAL A 151 9.62 11.26 5.36
C VAL A 151 10.37 11.96 6.51
N ARG A 152 11.58 12.45 6.28
CA ARG A 152 12.35 13.20 7.30
C ARG A 152 11.63 14.47 7.73
N ALA A 153 11.15 15.28 6.78
CA ALA A 153 10.41 16.49 7.09
C ALA A 153 9.13 16.22 7.90
N VAL A 154 8.43 15.11 7.62
CA VAL A 154 7.23 14.70 8.37
C VAL A 154 7.57 14.26 9.79
N LEU A 155 8.67 13.52 9.97
CA LEU A 155 9.14 13.09 11.30
C LEU A 155 9.59 14.28 12.17
N GLU A 156 10.24 15.27 11.57
CA GLU A 156 10.65 16.52 12.25
C GLU A 156 9.45 17.36 12.72
N GLN A 157 8.28 17.19 12.12
CA GLN A 157 7.03 17.89 12.47
C GLN A 157 6.20 17.14 13.53
N ASN A 158 6.79 16.21 14.29
CA ASN A 158 6.14 15.41 15.34
C ASN A 158 4.94 14.55 14.88
N HIS A 159 4.88 14.18 13.60
CA HIS A 159 3.93 13.18 13.14
C HIS A 159 4.49 11.77 13.40
N SER A 160 3.71 10.92 14.07
CA SER A 160 4.11 9.54 14.36
C SER A 160 4.11 8.69 13.08
N VAL A 161 5.23 8.03 12.77
CA VAL A 161 5.32 7.04 11.69
C VAL A 161 5.75 5.71 12.32
N ILE A 162 4.97 4.65 12.08
CA ILE A 162 5.38 3.28 12.42
C ILE A 162 6.28 2.78 11.29
N VAL A 163 7.56 2.56 11.62
CA VAL A 163 8.56 2.02 10.68
C VAL A 163 8.83 0.57 11.04
N ALA A 164 8.51 -0.33 10.12
CA ALA A 164 8.97 -1.71 10.20
C ALA A 164 10.35 -1.80 9.53
N VAL A 165 11.36 -2.15 10.33
CA VAL A 165 12.75 -2.33 9.90
C VAL A 165 13.06 -3.82 9.81
N SER A 166 13.46 -4.28 8.62
CA SER A 166 14.05 -5.61 8.45
C SER A 166 15.57 -5.47 8.50
N SER A 167 16.20 -6.03 9.54
CA SER A 167 17.64 -6.30 9.56
C SER A 167 17.84 -7.78 9.25
N VAL A 168 18.34 -8.08 8.06
CA VAL A 168 18.93 -9.40 7.79
C VAL A 168 20.43 -9.17 7.70
N ALA A 169 21.18 -9.85 8.57
CA ALA A 169 22.64 -9.86 8.61
C ALA A 169 23.23 -10.44 7.32
#